data_AF-A0A952AIT4-F1
#
_entry.id   AF-A0A952AIT4-F1
#
_cell.length_a   1.000
_cell.length_b   1.000
_cell.length_c   1.000
_cell.angle_alpha   90.00
_cell.angle_beta   90.00
_cell.angle_gamma   90.00
#
_symmetry.space_group_name_H-M   'P 1'
#
loop_
_entity.id
_entity.type
_entity.pdbx_description
1 polymer ?
#
loop_
_entity_poly.entity_id
_entity_poly.type
_entity_poly.pdbx_seq_one_letter_code
_entity_poly.pdbx_strand_id
1 'polypeptide(L)' 'MNKGPVSNFIQHHYRHFNAAALIDAAKGYETHLLEGGKMMVTLAGAMSTAELGISLAEMIRQDKIHIISCTGA' A
#
# COMPACT_ATOMS: atom_id res chain seq x y z
N MET A 1 -6.08 -6.11 15.33
CA MET A 1 -6.44 -6.92 14.15
C MET A 1 -5.41 -8.03 14.02
N ASN A 2 -5.85 -9.28 13.85
CA ASN A 2 -4.91 -10.39 13.67
C ASN A 2 -4.35 -10.33 12.23
N LYS A 3 -3.02 -10.32 12.07
CA LYS A 3 -2.40 -10.22 10.74
C LYS A 3 -2.57 -11.53 9.97
N GLY A 4 -2.88 -11.43 8.68
CA GLY A 4 -3.14 -12.58 7.82
C GLY A 4 -1.88 -13.38 7.45
N PRO A 5 -2.03 -14.54 6.79
CA PRO A 5 -0.90 -15.42 6.46
C PRO A 5 0.19 -14.73 5.62
N VAL A 6 -0.19 -13.87 4.68
CA VAL A 6 0.76 -13.09 3.87
C VAL A 6 1.56 -12.11 4.71
N SER A 7 0.90 -11.40 5.63
CA SER A 7 1.58 -10.48 6.54
C SER A 7 2.56 -11.20 7.46
N ASN A 8 2.19 -12.38 7.97
CA ASN A 8 3.06 -13.19 8.81
C ASN A 8 4.28 -13.70 8.03
N PHE A 9 4.07 -14.15 6.79
CA PHE A 9 5.15 -14.54 5.88
C PHE A 9 6.14 -13.39 5.65
N ILE A 10 5.64 -12.22 5.25
CA ILE A 10 6.47 -11.04 4.99
C ILE A 10 7.24 -10.66 6.26
N GLN A 11 6.59 -10.58 7.43
CA GLN A 11 7.26 -10.24 8.69
C GLN A 11 8.37 -11.23 9.09
N HIS A 12 8.19 -12.51 8.78
CA HIS A 12 9.19 -13.53 9.09
C HIS A 12 10.39 -13.46 8.12
N HIS A 13 10.12 -13.35 6.81
CA HIS A 13 11.15 -13.53 5.79
C HIS A 13 11.82 -12.21 5.33
N TYR A 14 11.13 -11.07 5.33
CA TYR A 14 11.57 -9.86 4.63
C TYR A 14 12.32 -8.90 5.57
N ARG A 15 13.41 -9.38 6.20
CA ARG A 15 14.07 -8.66 7.31
C ARG A 15 15.22 -7.73 6.91
N HIS A 16 15.75 -7.85 5.70
CA HIS A 16 16.98 -7.17 5.30
C HIS A 16 16.90 -6.57 3.90
N PHE A 17 17.77 -5.59 3.63
CA PHE A 17 17.90 -4.92 2.34
C PHE A 17 16.55 -4.37 1.82
N ASN A 18 16.30 -4.49 0.52
CA ASN A 18 15.07 -4.00 -0.11
C ASN A 18 13.81 -4.71 0.40
N ALA A 19 13.93 -5.92 0.95
CA ALA A 19 12.79 -6.64 1.50
C ALA A 19 12.26 -5.97 2.78
N ALA A 20 13.16 -5.45 3.64
CA ALA A 20 12.78 -4.73 4.85
C ALA A 20 11.97 -3.47 4.56
N ALA A 21 12.29 -2.77 3.46
CA ALA A 21 11.59 -1.56 3.05
C ALA A 21 10.08 -1.79 2.83
N LEU A 22 9.68 -3.00 2.40
CA LEU A 22 8.26 -3.35 2.29
C LEU A 22 7.55 -3.36 3.64
N ILE A 23 8.20 -3.90 4.67
CA ILE A 23 7.65 -3.96 6.04
C ILE A 23 7.53 -2.54 6.59
N ASP A 24 8.57 -1.73 6.43
CA ASP A 24 8.62 -0.38 6.96
C ASP A 24 7.58 0.51 6.29
N ALA A 25 7.42 0.40 4.96
CA ALA A 25 6.37 1.09 4.23
C ALA A 25 4.96 0.68 4.69
N ALA A 26 4.72 -0.62 4.89
CA ALA A 26 3.42 -1.12 5.35
C ALA A 26 3.08 -0.61 6.76
N LYS A 27 4.04 -0.65 7.70
CA LYS A 27 3.86 -0.13 9.06
C LYS A 27 3.69 1.38 9.10
N GLY A 28 4.48 2.11 8.30
CA GLY A 28 4.37 3.56 8.18
C GLY A 28 3.00 3.98 7.66
N TYR A 29 2.49 3.26 6.66
CA TYR A 29 1.15 3.53 6.13
C TYR A 29 0.03 3.19 7.13
N GLU A 30 0.12 2.06 7.84
CA GLU A 30 -0.82 1.73 8.93
C GLU A 30 -0.84 2.87 9.98
N THR A 31 0.34 3.36 10.38
CA THR A 31 0.48 4.43 11.38
C THR A 31 -0.13 5.74 10.88
N HIS A 32 0.19 6.15 9.65
CA HIS A 32 -0.34 7.37 9.02
C HIS A 32 -1.87 7.38 9.01
N LEU A 33 -2.51 6.25 8.71
CA LEU A 33 -3.96 6.11 8.73
C LEU A 33 -4.54 6.17 10.15
N LEU A 34 -3.90 5.50 11.11
CA LEU A 34 -4.32 5.52 12.52
C LEU A 34 -4.27 6.93 13.13
N GLU A 35 -3.33 7.76 12.68
CA GLU A 35 -3.19 9.15 13.09
C GLU A 35 -4.19 10.09 12.36
N GLY A 36 -5.09 9.55 11.54
CA GLY A 36 -6.07 10.32 10.77
C GLY A 36 -5.51 10.98 9.51
N GLY A 37 -4.30 10.60 9.11
CA GLY A 37 -3.63 11.09 7.91
C GLY A 37 -4.38 10.74 6.61
N LYS A 38 -4.27 11.62 5.61
CA LYS A 38 -4.82 11.41 4.28
C LYS A 38 -3.73 10.91 3.35
N MET A 39 -4.02 9.83 2.62
CA MET A 39 -3.06 9.18 1.72
C MET A 39 -3.24 9.66 0.29
N MET A 40 -2.14 10.14 -0.29
CA MET A 40 -2.01 10.41 -1.72
C MET A 40 -1.15 9.33 -2.36
N VAL A 41 -1.62 8.77 -3.48
CA VAL A 41 -0.87 7.81 -4.29
C VAL A 41 -0.51 8.45 -5.62
N THR A 42 0.78 8.42 -5.96
CA THR A 42 1.29 8.82 -7.27
C THR A 42 1.55 7.57 -8.12
N LEU A 43 0.93 7.46 -9.29
CA LEU A 43 0.96 6.25 -10.11
C LEU A 43 1.45 6.55 -11.54
N ALA A 44 2.43 5.79 -12.01
CA ALA A 44 2.83 5.82 -13.42
C ALA A 44 1.86 4.98 -14.29
N GLY A 45 1.69 5.37 -15.56
CA GLY A 45 0.76 4.74 -16.49
C GLY A 45 0.93 3.21 -16.62
N ALA A 46 2.17 2.70 -16.64
CA ALA A 46 2.41 1.26 -16.74
C ALA A 46 1.74 0.43 -15.62
N MET A 47 1.44 1.05 -14.48
CA MET A 47 0.80 0.37 -13.37
C MET A 47 -0.72 0.17 -13.58
N SER A 48 -1.37 0.92 -14.49
CA SER A 48 -2.75 0.67 -14.88
C SER A 48 -2.86 -0.62 -15.69
N THR A 49 -1.89 -0.88 -16.59
CA THR A 49 -1.74 -2.14 -17.33
C THR A 49 -1.42 -3.31 -16.40
N ALA A 50 -0.69 -3.07 -15.32
CA ALA A 50 -0.45 -4.07 -14.27
C ALA A 50 -1.66 -4.33 -13.36
N GLU A 51 -2.83 -3.75 -13.69
CA GLU A 51 -4.10 -3.94 -13.00
C GLU A 51 -4.09 -3.53 -11.51
N LEU A 52 -3.15 -2.66 -11.09
CA LEU A 52 -3.11 -2.18 -9.70
C LEU A 52 -4.40 -1.46 -9.29
N GLY A 53 -5.15 -0.93 -10.25
CA GLY A 53 -6.47 -0.34 -10.03
C GLY A 53 -7.44 -1.26 -9.28
N ILE A 54 -7.36 -2.59 -9.46
CA ILE A 54 -8.23 -3.56 -8.77
C ILE A 54 -7.98 -3.53 -7.25
N SER A 55 -6.71 -3.52 -6.85
CA SER A 55 -6.31 -3.44 -5.44
C SER A 55 -6.57 -2.05 -4.86
N LEU A 56 -6.26 -0.98 -5.61
CA LEU A 56 -6.48 0.39 -5.16
C LEU A 56 -7.97 0.72 -5.01
N ALA A 57 -8.84 0.17 -5.86
CA ALA A 57 -10.27 0.42 -5.79
C ALA A 57 -10.86 -0.03 -4.45
N GLU A 58 -10.41 -1.16 -3.89
CA GLU A 58 -10.83 -1.59 -2.56
C GLU A 58 -10.30 -0.69 -1.46
N MET A 59 -9.05 -0.24 -1.60
CA MET A 59 -8.44 0.68 -0.64
C MET A 59 -9.12 2.05 -0.63
N ILE A 60 -9.60 2.53 -1.78
CA ILE A 60 -10.42 3.75 -1.89
C ILE A 60 -11.77 3.53 -1.19
N ARG A 61 -12.47 2.42 -1.47
CA ARG A 61 -13.76 2.09 -0.84
C ARG A 61 -13.69 1.97 0.68
N GLN A 62 -12.52 1.60 1.21
CA GLN A 62 -12.27 1.51 2.65
C GLN A 62 -11.68 2.80 3.26
N ASP A 63 -11.73 3.94 2.56
CA ASP A 63 -11.19 5.24 3.01
C ASP A 63 -9.69 5.21 3.37
N LYS A 64 -8.93 4.32 2.73
CA LYS A 64 -7.47 4.22 2.95
C LYS A 64 -6.71 5.11 1.97
N ILE A 65 -7.23 5.32 0.76
CA ILE A 65 -6.65 6.22 -0.25
C ILE A 65 -7.61 7.37 -0.52
N HIS A 66 -7.08 8.59 -0.52
CA HIS A 66 -7.88 9.82 -0.60
C HIS A 66 -7.62 10.62 -1.87
N ILE A 67 -6.40 10.51 -2.43
CA ILE A 67 -5.98 11.24 -3.62
C ILE A 67 -5.17 10.29 -4.50
N ILE A 68 -5.41 10.32 -5.81
CA ILE A 68 -4.55 9.67 -6.80
C ILE A 68 -4.10 10.73 -7.80
N SER A 69 -2.78 10.80 -8.02
CA SER A 69 -2.18 11.54 -9.13
C SER A 69 -1.56 10.54 -10.08
N CYS A 70 -2.01 10.53 -11.33
CA CYS A 70 -1.53 9.60 -12.33
C CYS A 70 -1.35 10.28 -13.69
N THR A 71 -0.59 9.61 -14.56
CA THR A 71 -0.56 9.94 -15.99
C THR A 71 -1.89 9.54 -16.65
N GLY A 72 -2.19 10.05 -17.84
CA GLY A 72 -3.46 9.77 -18.53
C GLY A 72 -3.60 8.39 -19.21
N ALA A 73 -2.68 7.45 -18.96
CA ALA A 73 -2.61 6.13 -19.59
C ALA A 73 -3.35 5.05 -18.80
#